data_AF-A0A8H5FL26-F1
#
_entry.id   AF-A0A8H5FL26-F1
#
_cell.length_a   1.000
_cell.length_b   1.000
_cell.length_c   1.000
_cell.angle_alpha   90.00
_cell.angle_beta   90.00
_cell.angle_gamma   90.00
#
_symmetry.space_group_name_H-M   'P 1'
#
loop_
_entity.id
_entity.type
_entity.pdbx_description
1 polymer ?
#
loop_
_entity_poly.entity_id
_entity_poly.type
_entity_poly.pdbx_seq_one_letter_code
_entity_poly.pdbx_strand_id
1 'polypeptide(L)'
;MPPGRLRLYTTPEEKKAANRSKSNRSYQRYKEVINKAKRVGRRKAARLKQKYEPEEAPKKPLPAQKPARTDLEVLSDRIPQLEKRLDTAMDNKNLSEYLKSLCEKFAARQKDDLEGAGVIFDEEEEKLCKISTAVHKYQSLATNLDCYGGSWRLWEPLRRRVAEALNEVLELSGEAILGPGQLVVDLRRGSLRFQRRA
;
A
#
# COMPACT_ATOMS: atom_id res chain seq x y z
N MET A 1 0.70 -11.45 49.44
CA MET A 1 1.00 -11.61 48.00
C MET A 1 2.31 -12.38 47.87
N PRO A 2 2.39 -13.46 47.08
CA PRO A 2 3.65 -14.16 46.92
C PRO A 2 4.67 -13.24 46.23
N PRO A 3 5.94 -13.21 46.66
CA PRO A 3 6.96 -12.39 46.04
C PRO A 3 7.11 -12.78 44.56
N GLY A 4 6.93 -11.82 43.67
CA GLY A 4 7.01 -12.01 42.23
C GLY A 4 8.39 -12.54 41.83
N ARG A 5 8.42 -13.49 40.87
CA ARG A 5 9.64 -14.15 40.40
C ARG A 5 10.65 -13.10 39.88
N LEU A 6 11.86 -13.10 40.43
CA LEU A 6 12.96 -12.22 40.01
C LEU A 6 13.22 -12.34 38.51
N ARG A 7 13.36 -11.19 37.83
CA ARG A 7 13.70 -11.14 36.41
C ARG A 7 15.14 -11.65 36.22
N LEU A 8 15.30 -12.61 35.32
CA LEU A 8 16.58 -13.29 35.05
C LEU A 8 17.67 -12.38 34.43
N TYR A 9 17.25 -11.25 33.84
CA TYR A 9 18.12 -10.23 33.28
C TYR A 9 17.66 -8.89 33.78
N THR A 10 18.59 -8.09 34.29
CA THR A 10 18.32 -6.80 34.91
C THR A 10 18.24 -5.70 33.85
N THR A 11 19.04 -5.84 32.79
CA THR A 11 19.11 -4.85 31.70
C THR A 11 18.72 -5.43 30.35
N PRO A 12 18.22 -4.59 29.42
CA PRO A 12 17.94 -5.03 28.05
C PRO A 12 19.20 -5.45 27.29
N GLU A 13 20.37 -4.94 27.67
CA GLU A 13 21.66 -5.26 27.06
C GLU A 13 22.12 -6.67 27.45
N GLU A 14 21.99 -7.04 28.74
CA GLU A 14 22.23 -8.41 29.23
C GLU A 14 21.36 -9.43 28.51
N LYS A 15 20.06 -9.11 28.34
CA LYS A 15 19.12 -9.97 27.62
C LYS A 15 19.55 -10.17 26.15
N LYS A 16 20.02 -9.11 25.48
CA LYS A 16 20.54 -9.19 24.10
C LYS A 16 21.81 -10.05 24.03
N ALA A 17 22.74 -9.88 24.97
CA ALA A 17 23.97 -10.66 25.03
C ALA A 17 23.68 -12.16 25.26
N ALA A 18 22.78 -12.49 26.19
CA ALA A 18 22.38 -13.86 26.48
C ALA A 18 21.71 -14.54 25.26
N ASN A 19 20.82 -13.82 24.56
CA ASN A 19 20.18 -14.32 23.34
C ASN A 19 21.20 -14.56 22.21
N ARG A 20 22.17 -13.66 22.03
CA ARG A 20 23.26 -13.85 21.07
C ARG A 20 24.10 -15.08 21.40
N SER A 21 24.47 -15.25 22.67
CA SER A 21 25.22 -16.43 23.13
C SER A 21 24.45 -17.74 22.91
N LYS A 22 23.16 -17.77 23.27
CA LYS A 22 22.27 -18.92 23.03
C LYS A 22 22.16 -19.26 21.53
N SER A 23 21.99 -18.24 20.69
CA SER A 23 21.92 -18.39 19.24
C SER A 23 23.23 -18.94 18.67
N ASN A 24 24.38 -18.39 19.07
CA ASN A 24 25.70 -18.85 18.63
C ASN A 24 25.95 -20.32 19.02
N ARG A 25 25.60 -20.70 20.25
CA ARG A 25 25.78 -22.07 20.75
C ARG A 25 24.91 -23.07 19.96
N SER A 26 23.66 -22.68 19.68
CA SER A 26 22.76 -23.46 18.84
C SER A 26 23.32 -23.59 17.41
N TYR A 27 23.74 -22.47 16.81
CA TYR A 27 24.31 -22.47 15.47
C TYR A 27 25.54 -23.36 15.36
N GLN A 28 26.48 -23.27 16.31
CA GLN A 28 27.65 -24.15 16.35
C GLN A 28 27.25 -25.63 16.43
N ARG A 29 26.27 -25.98 17.26
CA ARG A 29 25.76 -27.35 17.39
C ARG A 29 25.15 -27.90 16.10
N TYR A 30 24.46 -27.05 15.32
CA TYR A 30 23.76 -27.47 14.09
C TYR A 30 24.47 -27.07 12.79
N LYS A 31 25.68 -26.48 12.87
CA LYS A 31 26.41 -25.92 11.73
C LYS A 31 26.59 -26.93 10.59
N GLU A 32 26.94 -28.16 10.94
CA GLU A 32 27.18 -29.23 9.97
C GLU A 32 25.90 -29.67 9.27
N VAL A 33 24.80 -29.79 10.00
CA VAL A 33 23.48 -30.13 9.45
C VAL A 33 23.01 -29.06 8.47
N ILE A 34 23.13 -27.79 8.86
CA ILE A 34 22.79 -26.63 8.02
C ILE A 34 23.64 -26.63 6.74
N ASN A 35 24.95 -26.85 6.86
CA ASN A 35 25.86 -26.88 5.70
C ASN A 35 25.58 -28.07 4.78
N LYS A 36 25.25 -29.24 5.33
CA LYS A 36 24.85 -30.42 4.55
C LYS A 36 23.58 -30.16 3.75
N ALA A 37 22.55 -29.57 4.36
CA ALA A 37 21.31 -29.18 3.68
C ALA A 37 21.57 -28.17 2.54
N LYS A 38 22.39 -27.14 2.80
CA LYS A 38 22.80 -26.16 1.76
C LYS A 38 23.52 -26.82 0.59
N ARG A 39 24.43 -27.77 0.86
CA ARG A 39 25.17 -28.51 -0.19
C ARG A 39 24.24 -29.37 -1.05
N VAL A 40 23.25 -30.03 -0.43
CA VAL A 40 22.23 -30.80 -1.15
C VAL A 40 21.35 -29.89 -2.00
N GLY A 41 20.92 -28.74 -1.48
CA GLY A 41 20.16 -27.74 -2.24
C GLY A 41 20.89 -27.24 -3.48
N ARG A 42 22.18 -26.91 -3.33
CA ARG A 42 23.03 -26.50 -4.47
C ARG A 42 23.18 -27.60 -5.52
N ARG A 43 23.35 -28.86 -5.10
CA ARG A 43 23.41 -30.02 -6.02
C ARG A 43 22.09 -30.24 -6.77
N LYS A 44 20.95 -30.09 -6.10
CA LYS A 44 19.62 -30.17 -6.74
C LYS A 44 19.42 -29.05 -7.77
N ALA A 45 19.77 -27.82 -7.41
CA ALA A 45 19.69 -26.67 -8.32
C ALA A 45 20.58 -26.83 -9.57
N ALA A 46 21.81 -27.35 -9.40
CA ALA A 46 22.70 -27.64 -10.51
C ALA A 46 22.15 -28.74 -11.45
N ARG A 47 21.54 -29.80 -10.89
CA ARG A 47 20.88 -30.85 -11.69
C ARG A 47 19.66 -30.37 -12.45
N LEU A 48 18.89 -29.41 -11.90
CA LEU A 48 17.78 -28.79 -12.61
C LEU A 48 18.27 -27.97 -13.82
N LYS A 49 19.39 -27.26 -13.68
CA LYS A 49 20.00 -26.52 -14.80
C LYS A 49 20.51 -27.44 -15.91
N GLN A 50 21.03 -28.62 -15.59
CA GLN A 50 21.46 -29.61 -16.59
C GLN A 50 20.31 -30.33 -17.30
N LYS A 51 19.15 -30.49 -16.66
CA LYS A 51 17.96 -31.09 -17.32
C LYS A 51 17.19 -30.11 -18.21
N TYR A 52 17.50 -28.83 -18.11
CA TYR A 52 16.97 -27.75 -18.94
C TYR A 52 18.15 -27.03 -19.60
N GLU A 53 18.89 -27.74 -20.44
CA GLU A 53 19.54 -27.06 -21.56
C GLU A 53 18.44 -26.90 -22.62
N PRO A 54 17.88 -25.70 -22.82
CA PRO A 54 16.99 -25.50 -23.95
C PRO A 54 17.81 -25.78 -25.22
N GLU A 55 17.27 -26.60 -26.13
CA GLU A 55 17.68 -26.57 -27.54
C GLU A 55 17.89 -25.12 -27.93
N GLU A 56 19.03 -24.80 -28.56
CA GLU A 56 19.35 -23.45 -29.03
C GLU A 56 18.26 -22.97 -30.00
N ALA A 57 17.19 -22.40 -29.44
CA ALA A 57 16.27 -21.59 -30.19
C ALA A 57 17.11 -20.52 -30.89
N PRO A 58 16.85 -20.23 -32.18
CA PRO A 58 17.64 -19.28 -32.95
C PRO A 58 17.78 -18.00 -32.13
N LYS A 59 19.03 -17.64 -31.81
CA LYS A 59 19.38 -16.44 -31.04
C LYS A 59 18.89 -15.24 -31.84
N LYS A 60 17.65 -14.84 -31.61
CA LYS A 60 17.17 -13.51 -31.97
C LYS A 60 18.18 -12.54 -31.36
N PRO A 61 18.67 -11.54 -32.11
CA PRO A 61 19.59 -10.56 -31.58
C PRO A 61 19.01 -10.03 -30.27
N LEU A 62 19.78 -10.14 -29.19
CA LEU A 62 19.40 -9.58 -27.89
C LEU A 62 19.02 -8.12 -28.16
N PRO A 63 17.78 -7.69 -27.83
CA PRO A 63 17.41 -6.30 -28.00
C PRO A 63 18.43 -5.49 -27.21
N ALA A 64 19.01 -4.48 -27.88
CA ALA A 64 20.02 -3.61 -27.29
C ALA A 64 19.60 -3.25 -25.86
N GLN A 65 20.44 -3.61 -24.87
CA GLN A 65 20.16 -3.31 -23.48
C GLN A 65 19.98 -1.80 -23.37
N LYS A 66 18.73 -1.37 -23.17
CA LYS A 66 18.43 0.04 -22.92
C LYS A 66 19.30 0.48 -21.74
N PRO A 67 19.84 1.71 -21.77
CA PRO A 67 20.60 2.23 -20.64
C PRO A 67 19.77 2.07 -19.37
N ALA A 68 20.43 1.68 -18.27
CA ALA A 68 19.78 1.55 -16.98
C ALA A 68 19.12 2.89 -16.63
N ARG A 69 17.79 2.89 -16.53
CA ARG A 69 17.03 4.10 -16.14
C ARG A 69 17.45 4.54 -14.75
N THR A 70 17.54 5.85 -14.56
CA THR A 70 17.79 6.41 -13.23
C THR A 70 16.59 6.14 -12.32
N ASP A 71 16.81 6.00 -11.01
CA ASP A 71 15.72 5.77 -10.04
C ASP A 71 14.67 6.91 -10.09
N LEU A 72 15.10 8.12 -10.42
CA LEU A 72 14.21 9.27 -10.62
C LEU A 72 13.29 9.10 -11.84
N GLU A 73 13.80 8.61 -12.97
CA GLU A 73 12.97 8.28 -14.15
C GLU A 73 11.96 7.18 -13.84
N VAL A 74 12.37 6.19 -13.06
CA VAL A 74 11.46 5.11 -12.63
C VAL A 74 10.34 5.68 -11.75
N LEU A 75 10.65 6.65 -10.87
CA LEU A 75 9.65 7.31 -10.03
C LEU A 75 8.74 8.26 -10.81
N SER A 76 9.26 9.01 -11.79
CA SER A 76 8.43 9.86 -12.64
C SER A 76 7.39 9.03 -13.41
N ASP A 77 7.75 7.81 -13.85
CA ASP A 77 6.83 6.88 -14.50
C ASP A 77 5.74 6.33 -13.55
N ARG A 78 5.91 6.43 -12.22
CA ARG A 78 4.92 5.97 -11.23
C ARG A 78 3.81 6.98 -10.99
N ILE A 79 4.05 8.27 -11.17
CA ILE A 79 3.02 9.31 -11.03
C ILE A 79 1.81 9.03 -11.95
N PRO A 80 1.97 8.87 -13.27
CA PRO A 80 0.84 8.61 -14.16
C PRO A 80 0.18 7.25 -13.90
N GLN A 81 0.90 6.27 -13.33
CA GLN A 81 0.31 5.00 -12.94
C GLN A 81 -0.57 5.14 -11.70
N LEU A 82 -0.19 5.99 -10.75
CA LEU A 82 -1.01 6.27 -9.57
C LEU A 82 -2.21 7.17 -9.92
N GLU A 83 -2.05 8.12 -10.83
CA GLU A 83 -3.17 8.88 -11.41
C GLU A 83 -4.18 7.93 -12.04
N LYS A 84 -3.74 7.03 -12.93
CA LYS A 84 -4.62 6.01 -13.52
C LYS A 84 -5.30 5.14 -12.48
N ARG A 85 -4.61 4.77 -11.39
CA ARG A 85 -5.20 4.00 -10.29
C ARG A 85 -6.25 4.80 -9.52
N LEU A 86 -6.02 6.09 -9.32
CA LEU A 86 -7.00 6.99 -8.71
C LEU A 86 -8.21 7.15 -9.62
N ASP A 87 -8.01 7.43 -10.90
CA ASP A 87 -9.09 7.53 -11.87
C ASP A 87 -9.88 6.22 -11.94
N THR A 88 -9.20 5.07 -11.96
CA THR A 88 -9.85 3.75 -11.92
C THR A 88 -10.65 3.54 -10.62
N ALA A 89 -10.12 3.96 -9.47
CA ALA A 89 -10.83 3.86 -8.20
C ALA A 89 -12.07 4.77 -8.14
N MET A 90 -12.04 5.90 -8.86
CA MET A 90 -13.16 6.82 -8.99
C MET A 90 -14.07 6.51 -10.21
N ASP A 91 -14.00 5.31 -10.77
CA ASP A 91 -14.75 4.89 -11.98
C ASP A 91 -14.55 5.81 -13.20
N ASN A 92 -13.39 6.46 -13.31
CA ASN A 92 -13.04 7.50 -14.29
C ASN A 92 -13.98 8.71 -14.29
N LYS A 93 -14.62 8.98 -13.15
CA LYS A 93 -15.52 10.13 -12.98
C LYS A 93 -14.81 11.31 -12.34
N ASN A 94 -15.41 12.48 -12.50
CA ASN A 94 -15.03 13.65 -11.70
C ASN A 94 -15.37 13.40 -10.22
N LEU A 95 -14.64 14.06 -9.31
CA LEU A 95 -14.83 13.88 -7.87
C LEU A 95 -16.29 14.10 -7.45
N SER A 96 -16.93 15.17 -7.93
CA SER A 96 -18.35 15.44 -7.62
C SER A 96 -19.29 14.33 -8.12
N GLU A 97 -19.08 13.82 -9.32
CA GLU A 97 -19.89 12.73 -9.90
C GLU A 97 -19.66 11.39 -9.18
N TYR A 98 -18.41 11.12 -8.82
CA TYR A 98 -18.04 9.96 -8.01
C TYR A 98 -18.75 10.00 -6.66
N LEU A 99 -18.66 11.12 -5.92
CA LEU A 99 -19.32 11.29 -4.62
C LEU A 99 -20.84 11.22 -4.72
N LYS A 100 -21.46 11.80 -5.77
CA LYS A 100 -22.90 11.63 -6.04
C LYS A 100 -23.25 10.15 -6.20
N SER A 101 -22.51 9.43 -7.04
CA SER A 101 -22.77 8.01 -7.28
C SER A 101 -22.57 7.15 -6.02
N LEU A 102 -21.64 7.55 -5.15
CA LEU A 102 -21.41 6.90 -3.86
C LEU A 102 -22.60 7.09 -2.92
N CYS A 103 -23.08 8.33 -2.81
CA CYS A 103 -24.25 8.66 -2.00
C CYS A 103 -25.53 8.00 -2.55
N GLU A 104 -25.67 7.86 -3.87
CA GLU A 104 -26.78 7.13 -4.50
C GLU A 104 -26.73 5.63 -4.18
N LYS A 105 -25.55 5.00 -4.26
CA LYS A 105 -25.34 3.60 -3.84
C LYS A 105 -25.70 3.42 -2.36
N PHE A 106 -25.27 4.35 -1.51
CA PHE A 106 -25.62 4.36 -0.10
C PHE A 106 -27.14 4.48 0.10
N ALA A 107 -27.80 5.46 -0.52
CA ALA A 107 -29.24 5.69 -0.40
C ALA A 107 -30.07 4.52 -0.93
N ALA A 108 -29.58 3.80 -1.95
CA ALA A 108 -30.22 2.60 -2.45
C ALA A 108 -30.18 1.47 -1.40
N ARG A 109 -29.02 1.24 -0.79
CA ARG A 109 -28.79 0.15 0.16
C ARG A 109 -29.36 0.43 1.56
N GLN A 110 -29.36 1.69 1.99
CA GLN A 110 -29.89 2.13 3.28
C GLN A 110 -31.37 1.77 3.47
N LYS A 111 -32.14 1.67 2.38
CA LYS A 111 -33.55 1.25 2.44
C LYS A 111 -33.72 -0.19 2.93
N ASP A 112 -32.75 -1.05 2.63
CA ASP A 112 -32.82 -2.48 2.88
C ASP A 112 -32.00 -2.88 4.12
N ASP A 113 -30.81 -2.29 4.28
CA ASP A 113 -29.87 -2.62 5.35
C ASP A 113 -28.98 -1.40 5.71
N LEU A 114 -29.13 -0.90 6.94
CA LEU A 114 -28.36 0.22 7.46
C LEU A 114 -26.89 -0.15 7.71
N GLU A 115 -26.63 -1.34 8.24
CA GLU A 115 -25.26 -1.78 8.55
C GLU A 115 -24.49 -2.03 7.26
N GLY A 116 -25.11 -2.73 6.30
CA GLY A 116 -24.54 -2.97 4.97
C GLY A 116 -24.35 -1.70 4.14
N ALA A 117 -25.08 -0.62 4.42
CA ALA A 117 -24.88 0.66 3.75
C ALA A 117 -23.58 1.35 4.22
N GLY A 118 -23.22 1.25 5.51
CA GLY A 118 -21.97 1.81 6.04
C GLY A 118 -20.73 1.20 5.39
N VAL A 119 -20.75 -0.11 5.12
CA VAL A 119 -19.66 -0.84 4.46
C VAL A 119 -19.26 -0.24 3.10
N ILE A 120 -20.19 0.42 2.40
CA ILE A 120 -19.89 1.08 1.12
C ILE A 120 -18.84 2.19 1.31
N PHE A 121 -18.96 3.00 2.36
CA PHE A 121 -17.99 4.06 2.64
C PHE A 121 -16.66 3.49 3.11
N ASP A 122 -16.68 2.44 3.95
CA ASP A 122 -15.47 1.77 4.42
C ASP A 122 -14.65 1.18 3.27
N GLU A 123 -15.30 0.53 2.30
CA GLU A 123 -14.64 -0.06 1.13
C GLU A 123 -13.98 1.02 0.25
N GLU A 124 -14.64 2.16 0.06
CA GLU A 124 -14.08 3.26 -0.73
C GLU A 124 -12.97 3.99 0.03
N GLU A 125 -13.11 4.18 1.34
CA GLU A 125 -12.07 4.74 2.20
C GLU A 125 -10.81 3.87 2.13
N GLU A 126 -10.94 2.54 2.22
CA GLU A 126 -9.80 1.62 2.16
C GLU A 126 -9.07 1.72 0.81
N LYS A 127 -9.80 1.83 -0.31
CA LYS A 127 -9.22 2.01 -1.64
C LYS A 127 -8.42 3.31 -1.73
N LEU A 128 -8.99 4.43 -1.28
CA LEU A 128 -8.33 5.74 -1.31
C LEU A 128 -7.12 5.78 -0.35
N CYS A 129 -7.22 5.18 0.83
CA CYS A 129 -6.12 5.04 1.79
C CYS A 129 -4.93 4.25 1.20
N LYS A 130 -5.18 3.18 0.43
CA LYS A 130 -4.12 2.43 -0.27
C LYS A 130 -3.39 3.30 -1.29
N ILE A 131 -4.12 4.14 -2.02
CA ILE A 131 -3.53 5.07 -3.00
C ILE A 131 -2.74 6.17 -2.28
N SER A 132 -3.31 6.78 -1.25
CA SER A 132 -2.65 7.79 -0.42
C SER A 132 -1.33 7.28 0.17
N THR A 133 -1.35 6.07 0.72
CA THR A 133 -0.15 5.40 1.25
C THR A 133 0.92 5.20 0.17
N ALA A 134 0.50 4.82 -1.04
CA ALA A 134 1.42 4.67 -2.17
C ALA A 134 2.02 6.01 -2.60
N VAL A 135 1.21 7.06 -2.69
CA VAL A 135 1.67 8.44 -3.00
C VAL A 135 2.71 8.89 -1.97
N HIS A 136 2.40 8.77 -0.68
CA HIS A 136 3.33 9.14 0.39
C HIS A 136 4.63 8.33 0.37
N LYS A 137 4.56 7.03 0.07
CA LYS A 137 5.74 6.17 -0.08
C LYS A 137 6.63 6.65 -1.22
N TYR A 138 6.09 6.89 -2.41
CA TYR A 138 6.90 7.30 -3.56
C TYR A 138 7.39 8.74 -3.44
N GLN A 139 6.60 9.63 -2.83
CA GLN A 139 7.03 10.97 -2.47
C GLN A 139 8.24 10.92 -1.53
N SER A 140 8.18 10.09 -0.47
CA SER A 140 9.29 9.94 0.48
C SER A 140 10.56 9.40 -0.20
N LEU A 141 10.40 8.47 -1.16
CA LEU A 141 11.52 7.98 -1.96
C LEU A 141 12.10 9.07 -2.86
N ALA A 142 11.25 9.87 -3.52
CA ALA A 142 11.69 10.98 -4.36
C ALA A 142 12.45 12.04 -3.54
N THR A 143 11.94 12.41 -2.36
CA THR A 143 12.63 13.38 -1.48
C THR A 143 13.98 12.87 -0.98
N ASN A 144 14.11 11.56 -0.76
CA ASN A 144 15.38 10.96 -0.34
C ASN A 144 16.41 10.87 -1.46
N LEU A 145 15.97 10.71 -2.71
CA LEU A 145 16.84 10.63 -3.88
C LEU A 145 17.26 12.01 -4.39
N ASP A 146 16.35 12.97 -4.34
CA ASP A 146 16.51 14.27 -5.02
C ASP A 146 16.99 15.39 -4.09
N CYS A 147 17.45 15.05 -2.88
CA CYS A 147 18.16 15.91 -1.90
C CYS A 147 17.96 17.43 -2.05
N TYR A 148 16.72 17.92 -2.16
CA TYR A 148 16.34 19.30 -2.58
C TYR A 148 16.34 19.60 -4.09
N GLY A 149 15.21 19.40 -4.80
CA GLY A 149 15.05 20.08 -6.11
C GLY A 149 13.93 19.67 -7.05
N GLY A 150 12.67 20.01 -6.74
CA GLY A 150 11.64 20.15 -7.77
C GLY A 150 10.79 18.91 -8.07
N SER A 151 11.30 17.69 -7.92
CA SER A 151 10.50 16.46 -8.11
C SER A 151 9.24 16.42 -7.23
N TRP A 152 9.31 16.97 -6.01
CA TRP A 152 8.15 17.21 -5.13
C TRP A 152 6.97 17.88 -5.82
N ARG A 153 7.23 18.88 -6.68
CA ARG A 153 6.17 19.66 -7.35
C ARG A 153 5.36 18.80 -8.32
N LEU A 154 5.94 17.72 -8.84
CA LEU A 154 5.25 16.77 -9.71
C LEU A 154 4.24 15.91 -8.94
N TRP A 155 4.49 15.63 -7.66
CA TRP A 155 3.63 14.80 -6.82
C TRP A 155 2.49 15.57 -6.16
N GLU A 156 2.68 16.87 -5.96
CA GLU A 156 1.75 17.71 -5.20
C GLU A 156 0.32 17.75 -5.79
N PRO A 157 0.10 17.86 -7.11
CA PRO A 157 -1.25 17.83 -7.69
C PRO A 157 -1.98 16.52 -7.40
N LEU A 158 -1.30 15.38 -7.63
CA LEU A 158 -1.86 14.06 -7.34
C LEU A 158 -2.15 13.90 -5.84
N ARG A 159 -1.21 14.30 -4.97
CA ARG A 159 -1.38 14.25 -3.52
C ARG A 159 -2.60 15.05 -3.06
N ARG A 160 -2.76 16.28 -3.56
CA ARG A 160 -3.93 17.12 -3.24
C ARG A 160 -5.22 16.45 -3.69
N ARG A 161 -5.27 15.95 -4.92
CA ARG A 161 -6.46 15.29 -5.46
C ARG A 161 -6.85 14.04 -4.65
N VAL A 162 -5.87 13.22 -4.24
CA VAL A 162 -6.12 12.06 -3.36
C VAL A 162 -6.59 12.50 -1.98
N ALA A 163 -5.96 13.53 -1.39
CA ALA A 163 -6.34 14.04 -0.07
C ALA A 163 -7.74 14.66 -0.07
N GLU A 164 -8.09 15.42 -1.10
CA GLU A 164 -9.42 15.97 -1.30
C GLU A 164 -10.47 14.86 -1.41
N ALA A 165 -10.22 13.85 -2.26
CA ALA A 165 -11.13 12.71 -2.40
C ALA A 165 -11.32 11.97 -1.08
N LEU A 166 -10.23 11.69 -0.34
CA LEU A 166 -10.28 10.99 0.93
C LEU A 166 -11.02 11.79 2.00
N ASN A 167 -10.76 13.09 2.12
CA ASN A 167 -11.42 13.95 3.09
C ASN A 167 -12.92 14.05 2.82
N GLU A 168 -13.34 14.19 1.57
CA GLU A 168 -14.77 14.25 1.22
C GLU A 168 -15.47 12.91 1.51
N VAL A 169 -14.81 11.77 1.25
CA VAL A 169 -15.36 10.44 1.62
C VAL A 169 -15.46 10.27 3.14
N LEU A 170 -14.46 10.72 3.90
CA LEU A 170 -14.48 10.68 5.37
C LEU A 170 -15.57 11.58 5.96
N GLU A 171 -15.76 12.78 5.39
CA GLU A 171 -16.85 13.67 5.79
C GLU A 171 -18.21 13.00 5.56
N LEU A 172 -18.43 12.40 4.38
CA LEU A 172 -19.66 11.67 4.07
C LEU A 172 -19.87 10.43 4.95
N SER A 173 -18.81 9.69 5.25
CA SER A 173 -18.87 8.56 6.19
C SER A 173 -19.28 9.04 7.59
N GLY A 174 -18.71 10.15 8.06
CA GLY A 174 -19.10 10.78 9.32
C GLY A 174 -20.58 11.20 9.34
N GLU A 175 -21.07 11.83 8.28
CA GLU A 175 -22.49 12.18 8.13
C GLU A 175 -23.40 10.95 8.06
N ALA A 176 -22.96 9.89 7.38
CA ALA A 176 -23.68 8.62 7.29
C ALA A 176 -23.82 7.93 8.66
N ILE A 177 -22.78 7.98 9.49
CA ILE A 177 -22.80 7.40 10.85
C ILE A 177 -23.69 8.21 11.78
N LEU A 178 -23.61 9.55 11.72
CA LEU A 178 -24.34 10.45 12.63
C LEU A 178 -25.83 10.55 12.28
N GLY A 179 -26.19 10.47 11.00
CA GLY A 179 -27.55 10.69 10.54
C GLY A 179 -27.76 10.18 9.13
N PRO A 180 -27.90 8.85 8.91
CA PRO A 180 -27.94 8.28 7.57
C PRO A 180 -29.18 8.77 6.78
N GLY A 181 -30.31 9.00 7.45
CA GLY A 181 -31.49 9.61 6.85
C GLY A 181 -31.29 11.09 6.49
N GLN A 182 -30.54 11.83 7.30
CA GLN A 182 -30.24 13.24 7.06
C GLN A 182 -29.31 13.38 5.85
N LEU A 183 -28.31 12.51 5.71
CA LEU A 183 -27.43 12.46 4.53
C LEU A 183 -28.22 12.30 3.23
N VAL A 184 -29.25 11.43 3.20
CA VAL A 184 -30.08 11.26 1.99
C VAL A 184 -30.97 12.47 1.72
N VAL A 185 -31.50 13.11 2.76
CA VAL A 185 -32.25 14.36 2.63
C VAL A 185 -31.34 15.46 2.07
N ASP A 186 -30.12 15.57 2.58
CA ASP A 186 -29.15 16.58 2.18
C ASP A 186 -28.64 16.36 0.76
N LEU A 187 -28.41 15.10 0.36
CA LEU A 187 -28.11 14.72 -1.02
C LEU A 187 -29.17 15.21 -1.99
N ARG A 188 -30.46 14.98 -1.66
CA ARG A 188 -31.60 15.39 -2.49
C ARG A 188 -31.79 16.91 -2.53
N ARG A 189 -31.45 17.59 -1.44
CA ARG A 189 -31.56 19.06 -1.33
C ARG A 189 -30.40 19.80 -1.97
N GLY A 190 -29.34 19.11 -2.39
CA GLY A 190 -28.15 19.79 -2.92
C GLY A 190 -27.32 20.46 -1.81
N SER A 191 -27.53 20.10 -0.54
CA SER A 191 -26.94 20.82 0.60
C SER A 191 -25.55 20.31 0.99
N LEU A 192 -25.09 19.19 0.43
CA LEU A 192 -23.78 18.60 0.73
C LEU A 192 -22.63 19.49 0.24
N ARG A 193 -21.52 19.50 0.98
CA ARG A 193 -20.37 20.37 0.71
C ARG A 193 -19.82 20.22 -0.71
N PHE A 194 -19.65 18.99 -1.18
CA PHE A 194 -19.16 18.72 -2.53
C PHE A 194 -20.13 19.19 -3.65
N GLN A 195 -21.41 19.40 -3.34
CA GLN A 195 -22.39 19.93 -4.30
C GLN A 195 -22.35 21.46 -4.38
N ARG A 196 -21.92 22.14 -3.30
CA ARG A 196 -21.79 23.62 -3.27
C ARG A 196 -20.49 24.14 -3.91
N ARG A 197 -19.52 23.24 -4.15
CA ARG A 197 -18.21 23.56 -4.73
C ARG A 197 -18.17 23.42 -6.27
N ALA A 198 -19.21 22.84 -6.86
CA ALA A 198 -19.37 22.71 -8.31
C ALA A 198 -20.02 23.97 -8.90
#